data_AF-A0A537ZK70-F1
#
_entry.id   AF-A0A537ZK70-F1
#
_cell.length_a   1.000
_cell.length_b   1.000
_cell.length_c   1.000
_cell.angle_alpha   90.00
_cell.angle_beta   90.00
_cell.angle_gamma   90.00
#
_symmetry.space_group_name_H-M   'P 1'
#
loop_
_entity.id
_entity.type
_entity.pdbx_description
1 polymer ?
#
loop_
_entity_poly.entity_id
_entity_poly.type
_entity_poly.pdbx_seq_one_letter_code
_entity_poly.pdbx_strand_id
1 'polypeptide(L)'
;MGMRVTCRENAATSNGEVLSFNLWMRGGATPPPMHVNPHQEERIAVVAGAVRSRSGGSDRVLSSGETVVSSPGQPHTVGPAGDEDVEMVAELRPALTYEQFIERSFALDRAGHVDAKGRGNPLRLATTGARNAEFFLARIPLGIQRATLAAMERVAHRLGYDGPP
;
A
#
# COMPACT_ATOMS: atom_id res chain seq x y z
N MET A 1 -9.73 -4.36 -7.50
CA MET A 1 -9.37 -3.05 -6.89
C MET A 1 -9.37 -1.84 -7.85
N GLY A 2 -9.28 -2.02 -9.18
CA GLY A 2 -9.22 -0.87 -10.10
C GLY A 2 -7.87 -0.15 -10.08
N MET A 3 -6.81 -0.90 -9.76
CA MET A 3 -5.43 -0.43 -9.70
C MET A 3 -4.57 -1.38 -10.52
N ARG A 4 -3.42 -0.91 -10.98
CA ARG A 4 -2.38 -1.73 -11.60
C ARG A 4 -1.02 -1.26 -11.11
N VAL A 5 -0.21 -2.20 -10.63
CA VAL A 5 1.16 -1.93 -10.18
C VAL A 5 2.15 -2.62 -11.12
N THR A 6 3.17 -1.90 -11.55
CA THR A 6 4.29 -2.44 -12.32
C THR A 6 5.60 -2.10 -11.60
N CYS A 7 6.30 -3.12 -11.10
CA CYS A 7 7.60 -2.95 -10.44
C CYS A 7 8.62 -2.34 -11.42
N ARG A 8 9.42 -1.38 -10.93
CA ARG A 8 10.55 -0.79 -11.66
C ARG A 8 11.88 -1.25 -11.06
N GLU A 9 11.98 -1.21 -9.74
CA GLU A 9 13.14 -1.61 -8.96
C GLU A 9 12.65 -2.19 -7.64
N ASN A 10 13.24 -3.30 -7.17
CA ASN A 10 12.84 -3.94 -5.93
C ASN A 10 14.00 -4.11 -4.96
N ALA A 11 13.68 -4.64 -3.78
CA ALA A 11 14.66 -4.86 -2.72
C ALA A 11 15.85 -5.72 -3.17
N ALA A 12 15.67 -6.68 -4.08
CA ALA A 12 16.77 -7.51 -4.57
C ALA A 12 17.70 -6.72 -5.51
N THR A 13 17.14 -5.90 -6.41
CA THR A 13 17.94 -5.09 -7.35
C THR A 13 18.56 -3.86 -6.70
N SER A 14 17.95 -3.35 -5.64
CA SER A 14 18.41 -2.13 -4.93
C SER A 14 19.24 -2.41 -3.67
N ASN A 15 19.62 -3.67 -3.39
CA ASN A 15 20.19 -4.07 -2.10
C ASN A 15 19.35 -3.65 -0.86
N GLY A 16 18.03 -3.62 -0.99
CA GLY A 16 17.08 -3.27 0.06
C GLY A 16 16.86 -1.76 0.26
N GLU A 17 17.56 -0.90 -0.48
CA GLU A 17 17.48 0.54 -0.32
C GLU A 17 16.16 1.16 -0.80
N VAL A 18 15.57 0.68 -1.90
CA VAL A 18 14.35 1.25 -2.48
C VAL A 18 13.47 0.21 -3.15
N LEU A 19 12.17 0.35 -2.97
CA LEU A 19 11.18 -0.23 -3.87
C LEU A 19 10.60 0.92 -4.71
N SER A 20 10.68 0.81 -6.04
CA SER A 20 10.08 1.77 -6.99
C SER A 20 9.10 1.06 -7.91
N PHE A 21 7.91 1.63 -8.10
CA PHE A 21 6.90 1.07 -9.00
C PHE A 21 5.99 2.13 -9.64
N ASN A 22 5.46 1.79 -10.82
CA ASN A 22 4.33 2.51 -11.40
C ASN A 22 3.04 2.07 -10.72
N LEU A 23 2.21 3.04 -10.37
CA LEU A 23 0.86 2.84 -9.87
C LEU A 23 -0.12 3.57 -10.79
N TRP A 24 -0.91 2.80 -11.53
CA TRP A 24 -2.09 3.31 -12.23
C TRP A 24 -3.33 3.04 -11.39
N MET A 25 -4.23 4.00 -11.28
CA MET A 25 -5.51 3.85 -10.59
C MET A 25 -6.63 4.40 -11.45
N ARG A 26 -7.73 3.64 -11.52
CA ARG A 26 -8.96 4.10 -12.18
C ARG A 26 -9.53 5.31 -11.45
N GLY A 27 -10.06 6.28 -12.18
CA GLY A 27 -10.82 7.39 -11.62
C GLY A 27 -11.95 6.93 -10.72
N GLY A 28 -12.13 7.60 -9.59
CA GLY A 28 -13.09 7.21 -8.55
C GLY A 28 -12.76 5.89 -7.83
N ALA A 29 -11.60 5.28 -8.06
CA ALA A 29 -11.15 4.14 -7.26
C ALA A 29 -10.93 4.55 -5.80
N THR A 30 -11.19 3.61 -4.88
CA THR A 30 -10.93 3.85 -3.46
C THR A 30 -9.42 3.91 -3.24
N PRO A 31 -8.87 4.98 -2.63
CA PRO A 31 -7.45 5.04 -2.33
C PRO A 31 -7.06 3.98 -1.28
N PRO A 32 -5.77 3.62 -1.17
CA PRO A 32 -5.29 2.88 -0.03
C PRO A 32 -5.77 3.55 1.28
N PRO A 33 -6.11 2.77 2.32
CA PRO A 33 -6.55 3.37 3.57
C PRO A 33 -5.51 4.34 4.12
N MET A 34 -5.95 5.29 4.94
CA MET A 34 -5.04 6.15 5.70
C MET A 34 -4.12 5.27 6.54
N HIS A 35 -2.84 5.27 6.18
CA HIS A 35 -1.85 4.36 6.72
C HIS A 35 -0.58 5.09 7.15
N VAL A 36 0.31 4.37 7.82
CA VAL A 36 1.59 4.86 8.30
C VAL A 36 2.64 3.79 8.08
N ASN A 37 3.81 4.22 7.59
CA ASN A 37 5.01 3.40 7.48
C ASN A 37 5.99 3.87 8.57
N PRO A 38 6.22 3.12 9.65
CA PRO A 38 7.02 3.60 10.79
C PRO A 38 8.46 3.97 10.45
N HIS A 39 9.09 3.25 9.53
CA HIS A 39 10.49 3.49 9.15
C HIS A 39 10.70 3.80 7.67
N GLN A 40 9.68 3.66 6.83
CA GLN A 40 9.79 3.97 5.40
C GLN A 40 9.34 5.40 5.10
N GLU A 41 10.15 6.12 4.34
CA GLU A 41 9.69 7.28 3.58
C GLU A 41 8.94 6.78 2.34
N GLU A 42 7.77 7.37 2.05
CA GLU A 42 7.07 7.16 0.78
C GLU A 42 7.11 8.45 -0.06
N ARG A 43 7.57 8.34 -1.30
CA ARG A 43 7.54 9.43 -2.28
C ARG A 43 6.60 9.06 -3.42
N ILE A 44 5.67 9.95 -3.74
CA ILE A 44 4.70 9.80 -4.83
C ILE A 44 4.89 10.93 -5.82
N ALA A 45 5.34 10.60 -7.03
CA ALA A 45 5.42 11.52 -8.17
C ALA A 45 4.23 11.29 -9.11
N VAL A 46 3.48 12.34 -9.43
CA VAL A 46 2.35 12.26 -10.36
C VAL A 46 2.87 12.30 -11.79
N VAL A 47 2.53 11.27 -12.57
CA VAL A 47 2.87 11.16 -13.99
C VAL A 47 1.73 11.66 -14.88
N ALA A 48 0.48 11.35 -14.52
CA ALA A 48 -0.70 11.77 -15.27
C ALA A 48 -1.93 11.88 -14.36
N GLY A 49 -2.87 12.74 -14.76
CA GLY A 49 -4.12 13.02 -14.04
C GLY A 49 -3.93 13.91 -12.80
N ALA A 50 -4.96 13.94 -11.95
CA ALA A 50 -4.98 14.71 -10.71
C ALA A 50 -5.08 13.78 -9.49
N VAL A 51 -4.09 13.85 -8.59
CA VAL A 51 -3.96 12.99 -7.42
C VAL A 51 -4.27 13.77 -6.16
N ARG A 52 -5.27 13.33 -5.38
CA ARG A 52 -5.50 13.86 -4.03
C ARG A 52 -4.57 13.16 -3.05
N SER A 53 -3.76 13.94 -2.35
CA SER A 53 -2.91 13.50 -1.25
C SER A 53 -3.44 14.06 0.06
N ARG A 54 -3.67 13.19 1.04
CA ARG A 54 -3.99 13.57 2.42
C ARG A 54 -2.91 13.07 3.36
N SER A 55 -2.35 13.98 4.15
CA SER A 55 -1.30 13.66 5.11
C SER A 55 -1.37 14.59 6.32
N GLY A 56 -1.48 14.02 7.52
CA GLY A 56 -1.78 14.79 8.74
C GLY A 56 -3.02 15.68 8.57
N GLY A 57 -2.84 17.00 8.78
CA GLY A 57 -3.89 18.02 8.55
C GLY A 57 -3.93 18.60 7.13
N SER A 58 -3.06 18.17 6.22
CA SER A 58 -3.02 18.63 4.83
C SER A 58 -3.88 17.76 3.92
N ASP A 59 -4.68 18.38 3.06
CA ASP A 59 -5.41 17.75 1.95
C ASP A 59 -5.17 18.61 0.70
N ARG A 60 -4.48 18.05 -0.29
CA ARG A 60 -4.06 18.79 -1.50
C ARG A 60 -4.26 17.93 -2.75
N VAL A 61 -4.47 18.59 -3.88
CA VAL A 61 -4.51 17.96 -5.21
C VAL A 61 -3.21 18.27 -5.93
N LEU A 62 -2.56 17.24 -6.44
CA LEU A 62 -1.31 17.27 -7.18
C LEU A 62 -1.59 17.00 -8.65
N SER A 63 -0.93 17.75 -9.53
CA SER A 63 -0.95 17.63 -10.97
C SER A 63 0.27 16.88 -11.48
N SER A 64 0.25 16.46 -12.75
CA SER A 64 1.41 15.87 -13.43
C SER A 64 2.70 16.68 -13.22
N GLY A 65 3.77 15.99 -12.85
CA GLY A 65 5.08 16.57 -12.54
C GLY A 65 5.27 16.96 -11.07
N GLU A 66 4.20 17.05 -10.28
CA GLU A 66 4.30 17.33 -8.85
C GLU A 66 4.62 16.07 -8.04
N THR A 67 5.25 16.25 -6.88
CA THR A 67 5.64 15.17 -5.99
C THR A 67 5.22 15.48 -4.56
N VAL A 68 4.76 14.46 -3.83
CA VAL A 68 4.59 14.51 -2.38
C VAL A 68 5.47 13.48 -1.70
N VAL A 69 5.97 13.83 -0.53
CA VAL A 69 6.76 12.95 0.32
C VAL A 69 6.04 12.81 1.66
N SER A 70 5.88 11.57 2.10
CA SER A 70 5.39 11.20 3.41
C SER A 70 6.57 10.69 4.23
N SER A 71 6.93 11.42 5.28
CA SER A 71 8.04 11.03 6.15
C SER A 71 7.70 9.76 6.96
N PRO A 72 8.70 9.02 7.46
CA PRO A 72 8.48 7.90 8.36
C PRO A 72 7.57 8.28 9.54
N GLY A 73 6.57 7.44 9.82
CA GLY A 73 5.61 7.67 10.90
C GLY A 73 4.50 8.69 10.57
N GLN A 74 4.53 9.35 9.40
CA GLN A 74 3.50 10.30 9.01
C GLN A 74 2.27 9.58 8.45
N PRO A 75 1.06 9.78 8.99
CA PRO A 75 -0.16 9.25 8.39
C PRO A 75 -0.44 9.84 7.02
N HIS A 76 -0.65 9.01 6.00
CA HIS A 76 -0.92 9.45 4.64
C HIS A 76 -1.83 8.52 3.83
N THR A 77 -2.39 9.06 2.74
CA THR A 77 -3.07 8.32 1.67
C THR A 77 -3.05 9.16 0.39
N VAL A 78 -2.95 8.50 -0.77
CA VAL A 78 -2.98 9.11 -2.10
C VAL A 78 -3.94 8.34 -3.02
N GLY A 79 -4.58 9.05 -3.95
CA GLY A 79 -5.40 8.42 -4.99
C GLY A 79 -6.03 9.43 -5.94
N PRO A 80 -6.89 8.99 -6.86
CA PRO A 80 -7.57 9.89 -7.81
C PRO A 80 -8.30 11.02 -7.08
N ALA A 81 -8.15 12.26 -7.55
CA ALA A 81 -8.88 13.41 -7.02
C ALA A 81 -10.34 13.48 -7.49
N GLY A 82 -10.68 12.71 -8.54
CA GLY A 82 -12.01 12.64 -9.14
C GLY A 82 -12.15 11.38 -10.02
N ASP A 83 -12.93 11.49 -11.09
CA ASP A 83 -13.26 10.37 -11.99
C ASP A 83 -12.26 10.17 -13.15
N GLU A 84 -11.19 10.96 -13.19
CA GLU A 84 -10.08 10.77 -14.13
C GLU A 84 -9.10 9.72 -13.60
N ASP A 85 -8.63 8.84 -14.50
CA ASP A 85 -7.56 7.89 -14.19
C ASP A 85 -6.25 8.62 -13.88
N VAL A 86 -5.43 8.05 -13.00
CA VAL A 86 -4.15 8.63 -12.60
C VAL A 86 -3.01 7.65 -12.77
N GLU A 87 -1.84 8.20 -13.09
CA GLU A 87 -0.57 7.48 -13.08
C GLU A 87 0.40 8.14 -12.13
N MET A 88 1.07 7.32 -11.31
CA MET A 88 2.05 7.75 -10.33
C MET A 88 3.28 6.85 -10.40
N VAL A 89 4.42 7.38 -9.97
CA VAL A 89 5.58 6.59 -9.54
C VAL A 89 5.66 6.68 -8.03
N ALA A 90 5.65 5.53 -7.36
CA ALA A 90 5.84 5.42 -5.93
C ALA A 90 7.24 4.87 -5.62
N GLU A 91 7.90 5.47 -4.64
CA GLU A 91 9.13 4.96 -4.06
C GLU A 91 8.99 4.80 -2.54
N LEU A 92 9.42 3.65 -2.01
CA LEU A 92 9.52 3.40 -0.57
C LEU A 92 10.96 3.13 -0.18
N ARG A 93 11.44 3.82 0.87
CA ARG A 93 12.82 3.73 1.37
C ARG A 93 12.84 3.58 2.88
N PRO A 94 13.40 2.49 3.46
CA PRO A 94 13.96 1.32 2.76
C PRO A 94 12.87 0.49 2.04
N ALA A 95 13.26 -0.43 1.16
CA ALA A 95 12.32 -1.25 0.37
C ALA A 95 11.45 -2.18 1.25
N LEU A 96 12.06 -2.75 2.29
CA LEU A 96 11.49 -3.80 3.15
C LEU A 96 10.88 -4.95 2.31
N THR A 97 9.82 -5.60 2.82
CA THR A 97 9.08 -6.65 2.10
C THR A 97 7.85 -6.09 1.38
N TYR A 98 7.87 -4.81 1.00
CA TYR A 98 6.67 -4.11 0.49
C TYR A 98 6.24 -4.65 -0.89
N GLU A 99 7.17 -5.07 -1.73
CA GLU A 99 6.88 -5.74 -3.01
C GLU A 99 6.02 -6.98 -2.79
N GLN A 100 6.43 -7.87 -1.88
CA GLN A 100 5.69 -9.08 -1.55
C GLN A 100 4.29 -8.75 -1.01
N PHE A 101 4.15 -7.67 -0.23
CA PHE A 101 2.86 -7.23 0.27
C PHE A 101 1.92 -6.79 -0.87
N ILE A 102 2.43 -6.03 -1.84
CA ILE A 102 1.67 -5.65 -3.04
C ILE A 102 1.28 -6.90 -3.82
N GLU A 103 2.24 -7.76 -4.18
CA GLU A 103 1.99 -8.97 -4.97
C GLU A 103 0.91 -9.85 -4.34
N ARG A 104 1.01 -10.06 -3.03
CA ARG A 104 0.06 -10.88 -2.26
C ARG A 104 -1.32 -10.25 -2.18
N SER A 105 -1.40 -8.93 -2.00
CA SER A 105 -2.67 -8.20 -1.98
C SER A 105 -3.38 -8.27 -3.34
N PHE A 106 -2.63 -8.11 -4.44
CA PHE A 106 -3.16 -8.22 -5.79
C PHE A 106 -3.51 -9.65 -6.19
N ALA A 107 -2.81 -10.66 -5.66
CA ALA A 107 -3.20 -12.06 -5.83
C ALA A 107 -4.56 -12.36 -5.19
N LEU A 108 -4.81 -11.84 -3.97
CA LEU A 108 -6.14 -11.92 -3.35
C LEU A 108 -7.23 -11.20 -4.16
N ASP A 109 -6.92 -10.04 -4.77
CA ASP A 109 -7.85 -9.31 -5.65
C ASP A 109 -8.21 -10.11 -6.89
N ARG A 110 -7.21 -10.67 -7.58
CA ARG A 110 -7.45 -11.52 -8.77
C ARG A 110 -8.23 -12.78 -8.44
N ALA A 111 -8.06 -13.34 -7.25
CA ALA A 111 -8.81 -14.50 -6.77
C ALA A 111 -10.22 -14.15 -6.23
N GLY A 112 -10.63 -12.89 -6.23
CA GLY A 112 -11.95 -12.46 -5.75
C GLY A 112 -12.10 -12.52 -4.22
N HIS A 113 -11.00 -12.52 -3.47
CA HIS A 113 -11.02 -12.56 -2.01
C HIS A 113 -11.05 -11.18 -1.34
N VAL A 114 -10.98 -10.10 -2.13
CA VAL A 114 -11.12 -8.72 -1.67
C VAL A 114 -12.10 -7.96 -2.55
N ASP A 115 -12.86 -7.06 -1.93
CA ASP A 115 -13.79 -6.17 -2.64
C ASP A 115 -13.07 -4.93 -3.22
N ALA A 116 -13.82 -4.08 -3.93
CA ALA A 116 -13.30 -2.84 -4.51
C ALA A 116 -12.75 -1.83 -3.47
N LYS A 117 -13.05 -2.01 -2.18
CA LYS A 117 -12.54 -1.21 -1.06
C LYS A 117 -11.36 -1.90 -0.36
N GLY A 118 -10.87 -3.03 -0.90
CA GLY A 118 -9.78 -3.83 -0.34
C GLY A 118 -10.16 -4.64 0.90
N ARG A 119 -11.46 -4.85 1.16
CA ARG A 119 -11.95 -5.61 2.32
C ARG A 119 -12.11 -7.07 1.93
N GLY A 120 -11.72 -7.98 2.83
CA GLY A 120 -11.78 -9.41 2.60
C GLY A 120 -11.74 -10.19 3.91
N ASN A 121 -11.59 -11.51 3.83
CA ASN A 121 -11.40 -12.34 5.02
C ASN A 121 -10.15 -11.86 5.78
N PRO A 122 -10.28 -11.44 7.05
CA PRO A 122 -9.19 -10.80 7.77
C PRO A 122 -8.01 -11.77 8.03
N LEU A 123 -8.26 -13.08 8.14
CA LEU A 123 -7.19 -14.08 8.28
C LEU A 123 -6.41 -14.25 6.97
N ARG A 124 -7.06 -14.17 5.80
CA ARG A 124 -6.36 -14.17 4.51
C ARG A 124 -5.57 -12.88 4.31
N LEU A 125 -6.12 -11.74 4.69
CA LEU A 125 -5.41 -10.47 4.63
C LEU A 125 -4.17 -10.45 5.53
N ALA A 126 -4.20 -11.14 6.67
CA ALA A 126 -3.05 -11.24 7.57
C ALA A 126 -1.83 -11.95 6.96
N THR A 127 -2.01 -12.81 5.93
CA THR A 127 -0.90 -13.52 5.26
C THR A 127 -0.21 -12.68 4.17
N THR A 128 -0.74 -11.49 3.85
CA THR A 128 -0.13 -10.58 2.86
C THR A 128 1.22 -10.03 3.31
N GLY A 129 1.59 -10.13 4.59
CA GLY A 129 2.87 -9.62 5.09
C GLY A 129 2.88 -8.11 5.39
N ALA A 130 1.71 -7.47 5.50
CA ALA A 130 1.57 -6.04 5.84
C ALA A 130 2.40 -5.60 7.05
N ARG A 131 2.58 -6.48 8.05
CA ARG A 131 3.39 -6.21 9.25
C ARG A 131 4.88 -5.98 8.94
N ASN A 132 5.44 -6.73 7.99
CA ASN A 132 6.85 -6.66 7.61
C ASN A 132 7.08 -5.61 6.51
N ALA A 133 6.06 -5.39 5.68
CA ALA A 133 5.97 -4.27 4.74
C ALA A 133 5.61 -2.93 5.41
N GLU A 134 5.46 -2.92 6.74
CA GLU A 134 5.18 -1.72 7.52
C GLU A 134 3.93 -0.92 7.13
N PHE A 135 2.95 -1.57 6.51
CA PHE A 135 1.67 -0.96 6.17
C PHE A 135 0.69 -1.08 7.34
N PHE A 136 0.55 -0.01 8.14
CA PHE A 136 -0.33 0.01 9.32
C PHE A 136 -1.41 1.08 9.23
N LEU A 137 -2.59 0.82 9.80
CA LEU A 137 -3.67 1.81 9.86
C LEU A 137 -3.31 2.96 10.81
N ALA A 138 -3.49 4.20 10.37
CA ALA A 138 -2.98 5.37 11.12
C ALA A 138 -3.58 5.58 12.52
N ARG A 139 -4.78 5.06 12.81
CA ARG A 139 -5.53 5.35 14.04
C ARG A 139 -5.43 4.27 15.12
N ILE A 140 -4.80 3.14 14.82
CA ILE A 140 -4.70 2.02 15.77
C ILE A 140 -3.27 1.99 16.31
N PRO A 141 -3.05 1.89 17.63
CA PRO A 141 -1.70 1.80 18.18
C PRO A 141 -0.87 0.68 17.54
N LEU A 142 0.36 0.98 17.13
CA LEU A 142 1.21 0.05 16.36
C LEU A 142 1.42 -1.29 17.07
N GLY A 143 1.63 -1.28 18.40
CA GLY A 143 1.80 -2.51 19.18
C GLY A 143 0.59 -3.45 19.09
N ILE A 144 -0.63 -2.88 19.13
CA ILE A 144 -1.88 -3.64 19.00
C ILE A 144 -1.98 -4.23 17.59
N GLN A 145 -1.69 -3.44 16.54
CA GLN A 145 -1.73 -3.93 15.16
C GLN A 145 -0.71 -5.05 14.94
N ARG A 146 0.54 -4.89 15.40
CA ARG A 146 1.59 -5.90 15.26
C ARG A 146 1.21 -7.21 15.95
N ALA A 147 0.71 -7.14 17.19
CA ALA A 147 0.29 -8.33 17.94
C ALA A 147 -0.90 -9.03 17.29
N THR A 148 -1.90 -8.26 16.84
CA THR A 148 -3.11 -8.77 16.20
C THR A 148 -2.78 -9.45 14.87
N LEU A 149 -2.01 -8.78 14.00
CA LEU A 149 -1.59 -9.34 12.72
C LEU A 149 -0.76 -10.63 12.91
N ALA A 150 0.18 -10.64 13.87
CA ALA A 150 0.98 -11.84 14.17
C ALA A 150 0.14 -13.00 14.75
N ALA A 151 -0.90 -12.71 15.53
CA ALA A 151 -1.83 -13.74 16.00
C ALA A 151 -2.67 -14.29 14.85
N MET A 152 -3.20 -13.42 14.00
CA MET A 152 -4.02 -13.79 12.85
C MET A 152 -3.25 -14.59 11.80
N GLU A 153 -2.01 -14.18 11.49
CA GLU A 153 -1.10 -14.90 10.59
C GLU A 153 -0.88 -16.34 11.06
N ARG A 154 -0.59 -16.54 12.36
CA ARG A 154 -0.44 -17.90 12.95
C ARG A 154 -1.72 -18.74 12.85
N VAL A 155 -2.89 -18.13 13.09
CA VAL A 155 -4.17 -18.83 12.96
C VAL A 155 -4.45 -19.16 11.49
N ALA A 156 -4.17 -18.25 10.57
CA ALA A 156 -4.35 -18.43 9.14
C ALA A 156 -3.54 -19.63 8.63
N HIS A 157 -2.25 -19.72 8.97
CA HIS A 157 -1.41 -20.86 8.61
C HIS A 157 -1.94 -22.19 9.18
N ARG A 158 -2.42 -22.20 10.43
CA ARG A 158 -3.03 -23.41 11.02
C ARG A 158 -4.31 -23.86 10.33
N LEU A 159 -4.99 -22.94 9.64
CA LEU A 159 -6.20 -23.20 8.85
C LEU A 159 -5.89 -23.46 7.37
N GLY A 160 -4.61 -23.58 6.98
CA GLY A 160 -4.18 -23.88 5.62
C GLY A 160 -4.14 -22.66 4.68
N TYR A 161 -4.09 -21.45 5.23
CA TYR A 161 -3.80 -20.24 4.45
C TYR A 161 -2.28 -20.02 4.42
N ASP A 162 -1.59 -20.71 3.52
CA ASP A 162 -0.12 -20.62 3.40
C ASP A 162 0.38 -19.38 2.64
N GLY A 163 -0.55 -18.68 2.00
CA GLY A 163 -0.32 -17.44 1.25
C GLY A 163 -1.61 -17.00 0.55
N PRO A 164 -1.57 -15.96 -0.30
CA PRO A 164 -2.58 -15.78 -1.32
C PRO A 164 -2.67 -17.04 -2.20
N PRO A 165 -3.85 -17.34 -2.74
CA PRO A 165 -4.04 -18.45 -3.67
C PRO A 165 -3.27 -18.27 -4.97
#